data_AF-A0A821PHK1-F1
#
_entry.id   AF-A0A821PHK1-F1
#
_cell.length_a   1.000
_cell.length_b   1.000
_cell.length_c   1.000
_cell.angle_alpha   90.00
_cell.angle_beta   90.00
_cell.angle_gamma   90.00
#
_symmetry.space_group_name_H-M   'P 1'
#
loop_
_entity.id
_entity.type
_entity.pdbx_description
1 polymer ?
#
loop_
_entity_poly.entity_id
_entity_poly.type
_entity_poly.pdbx_seq_one_letter_code
_entity_poly.pdbx_strand_id
1 'polypeptide(L)'
;VGMTDSVGRILAELIEANKTLKTVNVQSNRLTGPVITEIVRSTLKNQTLIELRLSNQRSQILGNRVEMEVADAIAQNHTLLRLNLQFDTLGPRVRVTEKLKQNIDALRKKRLSSKQETKK
;
A
#
# COMPACT_ATOMS: atom_id res chain seq x y z
N VAL A 1 -22.73 8.07 -6.14
CA VAL A 1 -21.81 7.68 -7.25
C VAL A 1 -20.48 7.32 -6.62
N GLY A 2 -19.88 6.16 -6.94
CA GLY A 2 -18.62 5.70 -6.33
C GLY A 2 -17.47 5.69 -7.34
N MET A 3 -16.22 5.75 -6.86
CA MET A 3 -15.03 5.71 -7.71
C MET A 3 -14.99 4.42 -8.53
N THR A 4 -14.73 4.57 -9.83
CA THR A 4 -14.61 3.49 -10.82
C THR A 4 -13.15 3.34 -11.26
N ASP A 5 -12.86 2.26 -11.98
CA ASP A 5 -11.52 1.94 -12.47
C ASP A 5 -10.84 3.06 -13.24
N SER A 6 -11.57 3.85 -14.04
CA SER A 6 -10.99 4.99 -14.77
C SER A 6 -10.39 6.02 -13.82
N VAL A 7 -11.12 6.37 -12.76
CA VAL A 7 -10.64 7.30 -11.73
C VAL A 7 -9.56 6.65 -10.87
N GLY A 8 -9.63 5.34 -10.63
CA GLY A 8 -8.59 4.59 -9.90
C GLY A 8 -7.23 4.60 -10.60
N ARG A 9 -7.18 4.55 -11.94
CA ARG A 9 -5.92 4.67 -12.69
C ARG A 9 -5.31 6.06 -12.58
N ILE A 10 -6.13 7.10 -12.69
CA ILE A 10 -5.69 8.50 -12.46
C ILE A 10 -5.12 8.65 -11.04
N LEU A 11 -5.74 8.00 -10.04
CA LEU A 11 -5.20 7.99 -8.68
C LEU A 11 -3.83 7.31 -8.60
N ALA A 12 -3.61 6.21 -9.32
CA ALA A 12 -2.31 5.54 -9.35
C ALA A 12 -1.22 6.47 -9.93
N GLU A 13 -1.50 7.17 -11.03
CA GLU A 13 -0.59 8.16 -11.61
C GLU A 13 -0.30 9.32 -10.65
N LEU A 14 -1.34 9.83 -9.96
CA LEU A 14 -1.20 10.87 -8.95
C LEU A 14 -0.30 10.41 -7.81
N ILE A 15 -0.53 9.21 -7.26
CA ILE A 15 0.29 8.65 -6.18
C ILE A 15 1.74 8.54 -6.63
N GLU A 16 2.02 8.08 -7.86
CA GLU A 16 3.38 8.00 -8.38
C GLU A 16 4.08 9.38 -8.42
N ALA A 17 3.39 10.39 -8.94
CA ALA A 17 3.94 11.74 -9.14
C ALA A 17 4.06 12.54 -7.83
N ASN A 18 3.10 12.39 -6.92
CA ASN A 18 3.01 13.20 -5.72
C ASN A 18 4.09 12.81 -4.69
N LYS A 19 4.75 13.80 -4.07
CA LYS A 19 5.82 13.56 -3.08
C LYS A 19 5.49 14.09 -1.69
N THR A 20 4.22 14.35 -1.39
CA THR A 20 3.77 14.96 -0.13
C THR A 20 2.72 14.12 0.59
N LEU A 21 1.86 13.42 -0.14
CA LEU A 21 0.78 12.59 0.39
C LEU A 21 1.33 11.50 1.33
N LYS A 22 0.64 11.37 2.47
CA LYS A 22 0.94 10.38 3.52
C LYS A 22 -0.12 9.29 3.62
N THR A 23 -1.37 9.63 3.35
CA THR A 23 -2.50 8.73 3.51
C THR A 23 -3.43 8.84 2.31
N VAL A 24 -3.82 7.71 1.75
CA VAL A 24 -4.86 7.60 0.73
C VAL A 24 -5.92 6.62 1.21
N ASN A 25 -7.18 7.04 1.16
CA ASN A 25 -8.32 6.20 1.50
C ASN A 25 -9.34 6.24 0.36
N VAL A 26 -9.55 5.10 -0.28
CA VAL A 26 -10.59 4.89 -1.29
C VAL A 26 -11.39 3.62 -1.00
N GLN A 27 -11.60 3.31 0.28
CA GLN A 27 -12.48 2.23 0.73
C GLN A 27 -13.92 2.42 0.21
N SER A 28 -14.69 1.33 0.17
CA SER A 28 -16.13 1.38 -0.16
C SER A 28 -16.45 1.92 -1.56
N ASN A 29 -15.59 1.62 -2.55
CA ASN A 29 -15.74 2.02 -3.94
C ASN A 29 -15.98 0.82 -4.87
N ARG A 30 -15.77 1.00 -6.18
CA ARG A 30 -16.01 -0.01 -7.21
C ARG A 30 -14.72 -0.33 -7.99
N LEU A 31 -13.59 -0.35 -7.30
CA LEU A 31 -12.30 -0.69 -7.90
C LEU A 31 -12.17 -2.21 -8.09
N THR A 32 -11.69 -2.61 -9.26
CA THR A 32 -11.40 -4.01 -9.57
C THR A 32 -10.00 -4.42 -9.11
N GLY A 33 -9.76 -5.73 -9.01
CA GLY A 33 -8.46 -6.29 -8.65
C GLY A 33 -7.28 -5.74 -9.48
N PRO A 34 -7.37 -5.67 -10.82
CA PRO A 34 -6.31 -5.09 -11.65
C PRO A 34 -5.97 -3.64 -11.28
N VAL A 35 -6.97 -2.78 -11.09
CA VAL A 35 -6.73 -1.37 -10.72
C VAL A 35 -6.19 -1.24 -9.30
N ILE A 36 -6.61 -2.11 -8.38
CA ILE A 36 -6.02 -2.20 -7.04
C ILE A 36 -4.52 -2.53 -7.14
N THR A 37 -4.14 -3.50 -7.97
CA THR A 37 -2.73 -3.82 -8.22
C THR A 37 -1.97 -2.62 -8.80
N GLU A 38 -2.55 -1.89 -9.75
CA GLU A 38 -1.95 -0.67 -10.32
C GLU A 38 -1.71 0.40 -9.23
N ILE A 39 -2.72 0.66 -8.38
CA ILE A 39 -2.60 1.60 -7.26
C ILE A 39 -1.51 1.14 -6.28
N VAL A 40 -1.46 -0.14 -5.91
CA VAL A 40 -0.40 -0.65 -5.03
C VAL A 40 0.97 -0.52 -5.68
N ARG A 41 1.12 -0.83 -6.97
CA ARG A 41 2.40 -0.68 -7.71
C ARG A 41 2.85 0.77 -7.78
N SER A 42 1.94 1.74 -7.90
CA SER A 42 2.31 3.16 -7.86
C SER A 42 3.05 3.55 -6.58
N THR A 43 2.76 2.85 -5.46
CA THR A 43 3.46 3.08 -4.19
C THR A 43 4.93 2.69 -4.23
N LEU A 44 5.37 1.84 -5.16
CA LEU A 44 6.79 1.48 -5.31
C LEU A 44 7.66 2.68 -5.68
N LYS A 45 7.10 3.57 -6.51
CA LYS A 45 7.76 4.79 -6.97
C LYS A 45 7.48 5.99 -6.06
N ASN A 46 6.49 5.87 -5.19
CA ASN A 46 6.16 6.85 -4.17
C ASN A 46 6.82 6.50 -2.83
N GLN A 47 7.79 7.30 -2.40
CA GLN A 47 8.47 7.10 -1.12
C GLN A 47 7.89 7.94 0.04
N THR A 48 6.72 8.55 -0.14
CA THR A 48 6.13 9.44 0.87
C THR A 48 4.89 8.88 1.53
N LEU A 49 4.17 8.00 0.85
CA LEU A 49 2.94 7.37 1.31
C LEU A 49 3.23 6.36 2.41
N ILE A 50 2.49 6.50 3.51
CA ILE A 50 2.63 5.72 4.74
C ILE A 50 1.43 4.76 4.89
N GLU A 51 0.25 5.18 4.44
CA GLU A 51 -0.99 4.45 4.63
C GLU A 51 -1.87 4.45 3.38
N LEU A 52 -2.32 3.25 3.00
CA LEU A 52 -3.19 3.01 1.87
C LEU A 52 -4.39 2.15 2.30
N ARG A 53 -5.61 2.64 2.08
CA ARG A 53 -6.85 1.92 2.42
C ARG A 53 -7.71 1.67 1.20
N LEU A 54 -7.91 0.39 0.89
CA LEU A 54 -8.56 -0.11 -0.32
C LEU A 54 -9.66 -1.15 -0.04
N SER A 55 -9.95 -1.52 1.20
CA SER A 55 -10.97 -2.53 1.54
C SER A 55 -12.41 -2.12 1.21
N ASN A 56 -13.31 -3.09 1.29
CA ASN A 56 -14.75 -2.96 1.05
C ASN A 56 -15.12 -2.51 -0.37
N GLN A 57 -14.35 -2.88 -1.39
CA GLN A 57 -14.76 -2.66 -2.78
C GLN A 57 -16.00 -3.49 -3.10
N ARG A 58 -16.79 -3.02 -4.08
CA ARG A 58 -17.99 -3.73 -4.56
C ARG A 58 -17.67 -5.16 -5.02
N SER A 59 -16.51 -5.36 -5.64
CA SER A 59 -15.97 -6.71 -5.86
C SER A 59 -15.17 -7.09 -4.61
N GLN A 60 -15.75 -7.96 -3.76
CA GLN A 60 -15.11 -8.36 -2.51
C GLN A 60 -13.97 -9.34 -2.73
N ILE A 61 -14.05 -10.15 -3.78
CA ILE A 61 -13.05 -11.16 -4.12
C ILE A 61 -12.07 -10.55 -5.14
N LEU A 62 -10.78 -10.53 -4.77
CA LEU A 62 -9.70 -10.09 -5.65
C LEU A 62 -9.20 -11.22 -6.56
N GLY A 63 -9.20 -12.44 -6.02
CA GLY A 63 -8.64 -13.64 -6.66
C GLY A 63 -7.15 -13.82 -6.36
N ASN A 64 -6.72 -15.08 -6.22
CA ASN A 64 -5.37 -15.44 -5.74
C ASN A 64 -4.24 -14.79 -6.54
N ARG A 65 -4.40 -14.65 -7.87
CA ARG A 65 -3.40 -14.01 -8.73
C ARG A 65 -3.18 -12.54 -8.35
N VAL A 66 -4.26 -11.78 -8.21
CA VAL A 66 -4.21 -10.35 -7.84
C VAL A 66 -3.59 -10.20 -6.45
N GLU A 67 -3.98 -11.04 -5.49
CA GLU A 67 -3.42 -11.01 -4.14
C GLU A 67 -1.91 -11.26 -4.11
N MET A 68 -1.44 -12.24 -4.89
CA MET A 68 -0.01 -12.52 -5.03
C MET A 68 0.74 -11.33 -5.65
N GLU A 69 0.20 -10.72 -6.72
CA GLU A 69 0.81 -9.56 -7.35
C GLU A 69 0.87 -8.34 -6.40
N VAL A 70 -0.17 -8.13 -5.59
CA VAL A 70 -0.18 -7.12 -4.53
C VAL A 70 0.91 -7.42 -3.48
N ALA A 71 1.03 -8.66 -3.04
CA ALA A 71 2.05 -9.05 -2.07
C ALA A 71 3.48 -8.84 -2.61
N ASP A 72 3.73 -9.16 -3.88
CA ASP A 72 5.02 -8.95 -4.53
C ASP A 72 5.38 -7.46 -4.68
N ALA A 73 4.38 -6.61 -4.94
CA ALA A 73 4.57 -5.17 -4.94
C ALA A 73 4.87 -4.66 -3.52
N ILE A 74 4.11 -5.06 -2.51
CA ILE A 74 4.39 -4.63 -1.13
C ILE A 74 5.76 -5.09 -0.66
N ALA A 75 6.20 -6.29 -1.03
CA ALA A 75 7.52 -6.82 -0.68
C ALA A 75 8.68 -5.90 -1.09
N GLN A 76 8.53 -5.14 -2.17
CA GLN A 76 9.51 -4.18 -2.68
C GLN A 76 9.32 -2.75 -2.14
N ASN A 77 8.22 -2.46 -1.44
CA ASN A 77 7.96 -1.15 -0.85
C ASN A 77 8.62 -1.01 0.54
N HIS A 78 9.32 0.12 0.78
CA HIS A 78 10.04 0.37 2.03
C HIS A 78 9.48 1.52 2.88
N THR A 79 8.38 2.16 2.45
CA THR A 79 7.85 3.39 3.06
C THR A 79 6.45 3.21 3.63
N LEU A 80 5.65 2.33 3.04
CA LEU A 80 4.31 2.00 3.48
C LEU A 80 4.38 1.24 4.80
N LEU A 81 3.60 1.70 5.78
CA LEU A 81 3.51 1.11 7.11
C LEU A 81 2.15 0.44 7.35
N ARG A 82 1.11 0.85 6.61
CA ARG A 82 -0.24 0.33 6.75
C ARG A 82 -0.89 0.13 5.38
N LEU A 83 -1.33 -1.10 5.14
CA LEU A 83 -2.21 -1.44 4.02
C LEU A 83 -3.50 -2.02 4.58
N ASN A 84 -4.63 -1.39 4.27
CA ASN A 84 -5.95 -1.95 4.57
C ASN A 84 -6.55 -2.50 3.27
N LEU A 85 -6.31 -3.79 3.04
CA LEU A 85 -6.86 -4.57 1.94
C LEU A 85 -7.21 -5.96 2.50
N GLN A 86 -8.38 -6.48 2.13
CA GLN A 86 -8.80 -7.82 2.53
C GLN A 86 -8.07 -8.84 1.65
N PHE A 87 -7.46 -9.85 2.28
CA PHE A 87 -6.84 -10.99 1.61
C PHE A 87 -7.55 -12.27 2.04
N ASP A 88 -8.01 -13.04 1.06
CA ASP A 88 -8.64 -14.34 1.26
C ASP A 88 -7.57 -15.44 1.35
N THR A 89 -6.47 -15.31 0.59
CA THR A 89 -5.36 -16.27 0.62
C THR A 89 -4.38 -15.97 1.75
N LEU A 90 -4.07 -16.98 2.57
CA LEU A 90 -3.15 -16.84 3.71
C LEU A 90 -1.73 -16.43 3.30
N GLY A 91 -1.19 -16.97 2.21
CA GLY A 91 0.18 -16.71 1.75
C GLY A 91 0.48 -15.22 1.50
N PRO A 92 -0.22 -14.56 0.56
CA PRO A 92 -0.14 -13.11 0.36
C PRO A 92 -0.31 -12.30 1.64
N ARG A 93 -1.31 -12.65 2.46
CA ARG A 93 -1.63 -11.95 3.70
C ARG A 93 -0.44 -11.93 4.68
N VAL A 94 0.20 -13.09 4.87
CA VAL A 94 1.36 -13.21 5.77
C VAL A 94 2.53 -12.39 5.22
N ARG A 95 2.86 -12.53 3.94
CA ARG A 95 3.98 -11.79 3.29
C ARG A 95 3.82 -10.28 3.43
N VAL A 96 2.61 -9.76 3.17
CA VAL A 96 2.30 -8.33 3.33
C VAL A 96 2.46 -7.91 4.78
N THR A 97 1.91 -8.68 5.73
CA THR A 97 1.98 -8.35 7.16
C THR A 97 3.41 -8.31 7.67
N GLU A 98 4.23 -9.29 7.31
CA GLU A 98 5.65 -9.34 7.68
C GLU A 98 6.42 -8.16 7.11
N LYS A 99 6.20 -7.82 5.85
CA LYS A 99 6.87 -6.69 5.22
C LYS A 99 6.52 -5.36 5.87
N LEU A 100 5.24 -5.13 6.19
CA LEU A 100 4.83 -3.91 6.90
C LEU A 100 5.45 -3.82 8.29
N LYS A 101 5.56 -4.93 9.02
CA LYS A 101 6.28 -5.00 10.30
C LYS A 101 7.76 -4.62 10.12
N GLN A 102 8.43 -5.16 9.10
CA GLN A 102 9.83 -4.80 8.80
C GLN A 102 10.00 -3.30 8.52
N ASN A 103 9.08 -2.68 7.77
CA ASN A 103 9.13 -1.24 7.49
C ASN A 103 8.94 -0.41 8.78
N ILE A 104 8.02 -0.82 9.66
CA ILE A 104 7.83 -0.18 10.97
C ILE A 104 9.10 -0.29 11.83
N ASP A 105 9.73 -1.46 11.86
CA ASP A 105 10.97 -1.68 12.60
C ASP A 105 12.15 -0.89 12.03
N ALA A 106 12.26 -0.79 10.70
CA ALA A 106 13.28 0.03 10.04
C ALA A 106 13.11 1.52 10.41
N LEU A 107 11.88 2.02 10.41
CA LEU A 107 11.59 3.38 10.87
C LEU A 107 11.93 3.59 12.35
N ARG A 108 11.63 2.60 13.21
CA ARG A 108 12.00 2.63 14.64
C ARG A 108 13.51 2.74 14.81
N LYS A 109 14.29 1.92 14.11
CA LYS A 109 15.76 1.94 14.14
C LYS A 109 16.31 3.30 13.68
N LYS A 110 15.80 3.84 12.57
CA LYS A 110 16.18 5.17 12.06
C LYS A 110 15.93 6.28 13.07
N ARG A 111 14.81 6.24 13.81
CA ARG A 111 14.51 7.23 14.86
C ARG A 111 15.47 7.15 16.05
N LEU A 112 15.95 5.95 16.39
CA LEU A 112 16.88 5.75 17.49
C LEU A 112 18.29 6.24 17.13
N SER A 113 18.77 5.96 15.91
CA SER A 113 20.08 6.42 15.46
C SER A 113 20.16 7.94 15.39
N SER A 114 19.14 8.60 14.80
CA SER A 114 19.11 10.08 14.74
C SER A 114 19.11 10.74 16.12
N LYS A 115 18.47 10.14 17.13
CA LYS A 115 18.50 10.65 18.51
C LYS A 115 19.85 10.50 19.21
N GLN A 116 20.67 9.53 18.80
CA GLN A 116 22.02 9.35 19.34
C GLN A 116 23.01 10.36 18.74
N GLU A 117 22.81 10.73 17.47
CA GLU A 117 23.62 11.76 16.78
C GLU A 117 23.39 13.16 17.32
N THR A 118 22.14 13.54 17.65
CA THR A 118 21.84 14.89 18.19
C THR A 118 22.29 15.09 19.64
N LYS A 119 22.74 14.04 20.32
CA LYS A 119 23.21 14.08 21.72
C LYS A 119 24.73 14.07 21.85
N LYS A 120 25.45 13.93 20.74
CA LYS A 120 26.91 14.12 20.66
C LYS A 120 27.21 15.54 20.25
#